data_AF-A0A496URW6-F1
#
_entry.id   AF-A0A496URW6-F1
#
_cell.length_a   1.000
_cell.length_b   1.000
_cell.length_c   1.000
_cell.angle_alpha   90.00
_cell.angle_beta   90.00
_cell.angle_gamma   90.00
#
_symmetry.space_group_name_H-M   'P 1'
#
loop_
_entity.id
_entity.type
_entity.pdbx_description
1 polymer ?
#
loop_
_entity_poly.entity_id
_entity_poly.type
_entity_poly.pdbx_seq_one_letter_code
_entity_poly.pdbx_strand_id
1 'polypeptide(L)'
;MDYHELQKTKVTDLRELMKEKMPDQKGVVGFKKDELIAMLAENMGIDVPHKHVEAGLGKRKIKAGIREMKIKRQTALAAGDAAELKKYRRLIHREKRKLRRMMQLS
;
A
#
# COMPACT_ATOMS: atom_id res chain seq x y z
N MET A 1 4.95 11.53 -19.36
CA MET A 1 3.75 10.93 -18.74
C MET A 1 4.24 10.03 -17.64
N ASP A 2 3.72 10.20 -16.42
CA ASP A 2 4.00 9.31 -15.29
C ASP A 2 2.93 8.22 -15.18
N TYR A 3 3.25 7.06 -14.59
CA TYR A 3 2.32 5.95 -14.39
C TYR A 3 1.08 6.40 -13.60
N HIS A 4 1.25 7.35 -12.68
CA HIS A 4 0.13 7.89 -11.90
C HIS A 4 -0.84 8.74 -12.74
N GLU A 5 -0.35 9.37 -13.80
CA GLU A 5 -1.19 10.10 -14.77
C GLU A 5 -2.00 9.12 -15.64
N LEU A 6 -1.40 7.98 -16.01
CA LEU A 6 -2.11 6.89 -16.70
C LEU A 6 -3.20 6.24 -15.81
N GLN A 7 -2.98 6.16 -14.49
CA GLN A 7 -4.03 5.70 -13.57
C GLN A 7 -5.21 6.67 -13.45
N LYS A 8 -4.96 7.97 -13.55
CA LYS A 8 -5.98 9.03 -13.39
C LYS A 8 -6.77 9.30 -14.67
N THR A 9 -6.21 9.00 -15.83
CA THR A 9 -6.90 9.15 -17.12
C THR A 9 -8.09 8.20 -17.25
N LYS A 10 -9.09 8.59 -18.05
CA LYS A 10 -10.28 7.77 -18.27
C LYS A 10 -9.93 6.59 -19.17
N VAL A 11 -10.70 5.51 -19.03
CA VAL A 11 -10.55 4.30 -19.86
C VAL A 11 -10.73 4.63 -21.35
N THR A 12 -11.61 5.57 -21.69
CA THR A 12 -11.80 6.06 -23.05
C THR A 12 -10.51 6.64 -23.63
N ASP A 13 -9.89 7.54 -22.88
CA ASP A 13 -8.70 8.28 -23.31
C ASP A 13 -7.48 7.34 -23.38
N LEU A 14 -7.39 6.37 -22.47
CA LEU A 14 -6.38 5.30 -22.51
C LEU A 14 -6.52 4.42 -23.76
N ARG A 15 -7.75 4.13 -24.21
CA ARG A 15 -7.99 3.35 -25.43
C ARG A 15 -7.63 4.14 -26.68
N GLU A 16 -7.88 5.45 -26.68
CA GLU A 16 -7.47 6.33 -27.79
C GLU A 16 -5.95 6.42 -27.88
N LEU A 17 -5.27 6.66 -26.75
CA LEU A 17 -3.81 6.65 -26.67
C LEU A 17 -3.21 5.31 -27.12
N MET A 18 -3.83 4.19 -26.76
CA MET A 18 -3.38 2.87 -27.19
C MET A 18 -3.57 2.65 -28.69
N LYS A 19 -4.65 3.15 -29.30
CA LYS A 19 -4.83 3.10 -30.77
C LYS A 19 -3.81 3.96 -31.51
N GLU A 20 -3.43 5.11 -30.93
CA GLU A 20 -2.45 6.02 -31.53
C GLU A 20 -1.02 5.45 -31.44
N LYS A 21 -0.66 4.85 -30.30
CA LYS A 21 0.69 4.32 -30.04
C LYS A 21 0.90 2.87 -30.47
N MET A 22 -0.17 2.06 -30.53
CA MET A 22 -0.13 0.63 -30.86
C MET A 22 -1.28 0.26 -31.81
N PRO A 23 -1.24 0.73 -33.08
CA PRO A 23 -2.29 0.43 -34.05
C PRO A 23 -2.45 -1.06 -34.37
N ASP A 24 -1.40 -1.86 -34.13
CA ASP A 24 -1.41 -3.32 -34.37
C ASP A 24 -2.14 -4.12 -33.28
N GLN A 25 -2.44 -3.51 -32.13
CA GLN A 25 -3.09 -4.20 -31.02
C GLN A 25 -4.60 -4.32 -31.24
N LYS A 26 -5.03 -5.53 -31.62
CA LYS A 26 -6.44 -5.88 -31.75
C LYS A 26 -7.05 -6.16 -30.37
N GLY A 27 -8.28 -5.69 -30.12
CA GLY A 27 -9.00 -5.97 -28.88
C GLY A 27 -8.94 -4.89 -27.79
N VAL A 28 -8.48 -3.68 -28.10
CA VAL A 28 -8.36 -2.52 -27.18
C VAL A 28 -9.62 -2.25 -26.33
N VAL A 29 -10.80 -2.55 -26.89
CA VAL A 29 -12.10 -2.33 -26.23
C VAL A 29 -12.39 -3.34 -25.10
N GLY A 30 -11.79 -4.53 -25.14
CA GLY A 30 -12.02 -5.61 -24.17
C GLY A 30 -11.10 -5.58 -22.94
N PHE A 31 -9.99 -4.84 -22.99
CA PHE A 31 -9.04 -4.80 -21.89
C PHE A 31 -9.57 -4.03 -20.67
N LYS A 32 -9.17 -4.52 -19.49
CA LYS A 32 -9.40 -3.82 -18.23
C LYS A 32 -8.49 -2.60 -18.14
N LYS A 33 -8.90 -1.60 -17.35
CA LYS A 33 -8.13 -0.37 -17.16
C LYS A 33 -6.67 -0.63 -16.76
N ASP A 34 -6.45 -1.57 -15.84
CA ASP A 34 -5.10 -1.91 -15.36
C ASP A 34 -4.23 -2.52 -16.47
N GLU A 35 -4.82 -3.33 -17.36
CA GLU A 35 -4.12 -3.95 -18.49
C GLU A 35 -3.74 -2.91 -19.55
N LEU A 36 -4.65 -1.96 -19.84
CA LEU A 36 -4.38 -0.83 -20.73
C LEU A 36 -3.21 0.03 -20.23
N ILE A 37 -3.20 0.34 -18.93
CA ILE A 37 -2.12 1.13 -18.30
C ILE A 37 -0.80 0.37 -18.34
N ALA A 38 -0.80 -0.94 -18.07
CA ALA A 38 0.41 -1.75 -18.10
C ALA A 38 1.03 -1.81 -19.49
N MET A 39 0.22 -2.06 -20.54
CA MET A 39 0.72 -2.09 -21.92
C MET A 39 1.21 -0.72 -22.40
N LEU A 40 0.52 0.36 -22.03
CA LEU A 40 0.96 1.72 -22.34
C LEU A 40 2.25 2.08 -21.60
N ALA A 41 2.36 1.73 -20.31
CA ALA A 41 3.55 1.97 -19.52
C ALA A 41 4.76 1.19 -20.06
N GLU A 42 4.57 -0.07 -20.46
CA GLU A 42 5.61 -0.91 -21.06
C GLU A 42 6.07 -0.36 -22.42
N ASN A 43 5.15 0.03 -23.30
CA ASN A 43 5.51 0.64 -24.59
C ASN A 43 6.23 1.97 -24.42
N MET A 44 5.75 2.82 -23.50
CA MET A 44 6.34 4.15 -23.25
C MET A 44 7.60 4.09 -22.38
N GLY A 45 8.03 2.91 -21.91
CA GLY A 45 9.19 2.75 -21.02
C GLY A 45 9.01 3.42 -19.66
N ILE A 46 7.77 3.58 -19.19
CA ILE A 46 7.45 4.19 -17.91
C ILE A 46 7.61 3.14 -16.82
N ASP A 47 8.49 3.40 -15.85
CA ASP A 47 8.70 2.51 -14.72
C ASP A 47 7.41 2.33 -13.94
N VAL A 48 7.00 1.08 -13.73
CA VAL A 48 5.80 0.77 -12.97
C VAL A 48 6.15 1.00 -11.50
N PRO A 49 5.58 2.01 -10.82
CA PRO A 49 5.81 2.18 -9.40
C PRO A 49 5.33 0.91 -8.72
N HIS A 50 6.30 0.10 -8.26
CA HIS A 50 6.04 -1.18 -7.64
C HIS A 50 4.90 -1.02 -6.65
N LYS A 51 3.81 -1.76 -6.89
CA LYS A 51 2.62 -1.77 -6.04
C LYS A 51 3.07 -1.84 -4.57
N HIS A 52 2.92 -0.75 -3.82
CA HIS A 52 3.19 -0.58 -2.38
C HIS A 52 2.32 -1.49 -1.48
N VAL A 53 1.90 -2.66 -1.96
CA VAL A 53 0.96 -3.57 -1.30
C VAL A 53 1.64 -4.27 -0.12
N GLU A 54 2.92 -4.64 -0.23
CA GLU A 54 3.65 -5.30 0.86
C GLU A 54 3.82 -4.40 2.09
N ALA A 55 4.12 -3.11 1.87
CA ALA A 55 4.23 -2.14 2.95
C ALA A 55 2.88 -1.93 3.68
N GLY A 56 1.76 -1.97 2.95
CA GLY A 56 0.41 -1.80 3.50
C GLY A 56 -0.04 -2.95 4.42
N LEU A 57 0.25 -4.20 4.05
CA LEU A 57 -0.04 -5.40 4.83
C LEU A 57 0.75 -5.44 6.14
N GLY A 58 2.05 -5.12 6.08
CA GLY A 58 2.89 -5.03 7.28
C GLY A 58 2.41 -3.96 8.27
N LYS A 59 2.01 -2.79 7.76
CA LYS A 59 1.44 -1.68 8.56
C LYS A 59 0.14 -2.09 9.28
N ARG A 60 -0.74 -2.85 8.60
CA ARG A 60 -2.00 -3.37 9.19
C ARG A 60 -1.74 -4.34 10.33
N LYS A 61 -0.81 -5.29 10.16
CA LYS A 61 -0.44 -6.28 11.19
C LYS A 61 0.11 -5.61 12.45
N ILE A 62 0.98 -4.61 12.29
CA ILE A 62 1.54 -3.84 13.43
C ILE A 62 0.44 -3.07 14.17
N LYS A 63 -0.51 -2.45 13.45
CA LYS A 63 -1.64 -1.75 14.06
C LYS A 63 -2.54 -2.70 14.86
N ALA A 64 -2.79 -3.92 14.36
CA ALA A 64 -3.54 -4.94 15.09
C ALA A 64 -2.84 -5.35 16.39
N GLY A 65 -1.54 -5.67 16.33
CA GLY A 65 -0.77 -6.04 17.52
C GLY A 65 -0.71 -4.93 18.58
N ILE A 66 -0.64 -3.65 18.17
CA ILE A 66 -0.72 -2.52 19.10
C ILE A 66 -2.07 -2.47 19.84
N ARG A 67 -3.19 -2.81 19.18
CA ARG A 67 -4.52 -2.83 19.83
C ARG A 67 -4.59 -3.92 20.90
N GLU A 68 -4.14 -5.13 20.57
CA GLU A 68 -4.09 -6.24 21.53
C GLU A 68 -3.22 -5.92 22.76
N MET A 69 -2.03 -5.37 22.54
CA MET A 69 -1.14 -5.00 23.65
C MET A 69 -1.72 -3.89 24.52
N LYS A 70 -2.54 -2.99 23.98
CA LYS A 70 -3.26 -1.98 24.79
C LYS A 70 -4.30 -2.62 25.69
N ILE A 71 -5.01 -3.65 25.22
CA ILE A 71 -5.96 -4.40 26.03
C ILE A 71 -5.21 -5.09 27.18
N LYS A 72 -4.12 -5.80 26.88
CA LYS A 72 -3.28 -6.45 27.91
C LYS A 72 -2.64 -5.47 28.90
N ARG A 73 -2.28 -4.27 28.44
CA ARG A 73 -1.83 -3.18 29.32
C ARG A 73 -2.96 -2.75 30.27
N GLN A 74 -4.19 -2.67 29.79
CA GLN A 74 -5.34 -2.27 30.61
C GLN A 74 -5.68 -3.33 31.65
N THR A 75 -5.62 -4.61 31.29
CA THR A 75 -5.81 -5.71 32.24
C THR A 75 -4.72 -5.72 33.31
N ALA A 76 -3.45 -5.51 32.93
CA ALA A 76 -2.34 -5.39 33.89
C ALA A 76 -2.50 -4.18 34.82
N LEU A 77 -3.03 -3.06 34.30
CA LEU A 77 -3.32 -1.88 35.12
C LEU A 77 -4.42 -2.16 36.14
N ALA A 78 -5.49 -2.86 35.75
CA ALA A 78 -6.57 -3.24 36.64
C ALA A 78 -6.12 -4.26 37.70
N ALA A 79 -5.21 -5.18 37.34
CA ALA A 79 -4.65 -6.16 38.26
C ALA A 79 -3.55 -5.60 39.18
N GLY A 80 -3.12 -4.34 39.00
CA GLY A 80 -2.02 -3.76 39.77
C GLY A 80 -0.63 -4.36 39.45
N ASP A 81 -0.50 -5.12 38.35
CA ASP A 81 0.76 -5.75 37.97
C ASP A 81 1.69 -4.75 37.28
N ALA A 82 2.59 -4.16 38.08
CA ALA A 82 3.57 -3.20 37.61
C ALA A 82 4.57 -3.79 36.60
N ALA A 83 4.87 -5.10 36.67
CA ALA A 83 5.83 -5.76 35.79
C ALA A 83 5.24 -5.94 34.39
N GLU A 84 4.03 -6.51 34.28
CA GLU A 84 3.33 -6.65 33.00
C GLU A 84 2.93 -5.29 32.42
N LEU A 85 2.56 -4.31 33.26
CA LEU A 85 2.28 -2.94 32.82
C LEU A 85 3.52 -2.31 32.14
N LYS A 86 4.70 -2.45 32.75
CA LYS A 86 5.96 -1.92 32.20
C LYS A 86 6.33 -2.64 30.89
N LYS A 87 6.15 -3.96 30.83
CA LYS A 87 6.38 -4.79 29.64
C LYS A 87 5.52 -4.35 28.47
N TYR A 88 4.19 -4.29 28.62
CA TYR A 88 3.31 -3.89 27.52
C TYR A 88 3.52 -2.44 27.08
N ARG A 89 3.80 -1.50 28.00
CA ARG A 89 4.18 -0.13 27.63
C ARG A 89 5.38 -0.12 26.69
N ARG A 90 6.46 -0.83 27.04
CA ARG A 90 7.68 -0.91 26.22
C ARG A 90 7.43 -1.54 24.85
N LEU A 91 6.66 -2.62 24.79
CA LEU A 91 6.31 -3.29 23.54
C LEU A 91 5.48 -2.37 22.62
N ILE A 92 4.47 -1.68 23.16
CA ILE A 92 3.68 -0.68 22.42
C ILE A 92 4.58 0.44 21.87
N HIS A 93 5.52 0.96 22.68
CA HIS A 93 6.45 1.98 22.21
C HIS A 93 7.36 1.47 21.08
N ARG A 94 7.86 0.24 21.17
CA ARG A 94 8.69 -0.38 20.12
C ARG A 94 7.92 -0.53 18.81
N GLU A 95 6.71 -1.08 18.85
CA GLU A 95 5.89 -1.26 17.65
C GLU A 95 5.45 0.07 17.03
N LYS A 96 5.13 1.09 17.84
CA LYS A 96 4.86 2.45 17.34
C LYS A 96 6.08 3.07 16.65
N ARG A 97 7.30 2.85 17.17
CA ARG A 97 8.55 3.30 16.52
C ARG A 97 8.80 2.55 15.21
N LYS A 98 8.55 1.24 15.17
CA LYS A 98 8.63 0.45 13.93
C LYS A 98 7.65 0.98 12.88
N LEU A 99 6.41 1.24 13.27
CA LEU A 99 5.39 1.80 12.37
C LEU A 99 5.80 3.17 11.80
N ARG A 100 6.33 4.08 12.64
CA ARG A 100 6.81 5.39 12.19
C ARG A 100 7.97 5.29 11.21
N ARG A 101 8.94 4.40 11.47
CA ARG A 101 10.05 4.16 10.53
C ARG A 101 9.53 3.65 9.18
N MET A 102 8.57 2.72 9.18
CA MET A 102 7.93 2.23 7.96
C MET A 102 7.05 3.28 7.23
N MET A 103 6.73 4.40 7.88
CA MET A 103 6.02 5.53 7.26
C MET A 103 6.97 6.62 6.74
N GLN A 104 8.16 6.74 7.32
CA GLN A 104 9.19 7.68 6.84
C GLN A 104 10.02 7.13 5.70
N LEU A 105 10.13 5.79 5.61
CA LEU A 105 10.86 5.08 4.56
C LEU A 105 10.00 4.76 3.31
N SER A 106 8.77 5.27 3.25
CA SER A 106 7.79 5.06 2.17
C SER A 106 7.35 6.39 1.59
#